data_AF-A0A0E3R0J7-F1
#
_entry.id   AF-A0A0E3R0J7-F1
#
_cell.length_a   1.000
_cell.length_b   1.000
_cell.length_c   1.000
_cell.angle_alpha   90.00
_cell.angle_beta   90.00
_cell.angle_gamma   90.00
#
_symmetry.space_group_name_H-M   'P 1'
#
loop_
_entity.id
_entity.type
_entity.pdbx_description
1 polymer ?
#
loop_
_entity_poly.entity_id
_entity_poly.type
_entity_poly.pdbx_seq_one_letter_code
_entity_poly.pdbx_strand_id
1 'polypeptide(L)'
;MYIATLCDCRYCLHKYTGNLSASAWPDSISILFGVGVIFLAYQGFGLITNAAEDIINPETNLLRAIYLSIALVVIIYASVSLAVVGNLSTFEIEKSKDYALAAAAKPFLGVLGFKVMAFAALISTSSAINASLYGEQT
;
A
#
# COMPACT_ATOMS: atom_id res chain seq x y z
N MET A 1 -21.20 27.91 -0.04
CA MET A 1 -22.13 26.76 -0.07
C MET A 1 -21.34 25.57 -0.60
N TYR A 2 -20.84 24.61 0.19
CA TYR A 2 -21.00 24.31 1.60
C TYR A 2 -19.70 23.64 2.07
N ILE A 3 -19.06 24.24 3.08
CA ILE A 3 -17.97 23.62 3.84
C ILE A 3 -18.67 22.76 4.89
N ALA A 4 -19.00 21.51 4.54
CA ALA A 4 -19.38 20.42 5.46
C ALA A 4 -19.89 19.21 4.67
N THR A 5 -18.97 18.44 4.07
CA THR A 5 -19.20 17.00 3.90
C THR A 5 -18.23 16.33 4.84
N LEU A 6 -18.60 16.34 6.12
CA LEU A 6 -17.93 15.60 7.17
C LEU A 6 -18.03 14.11 6.84
N CYS A 7 -16.89 13.53 6.48
CA CYS A 7 -16.45 12.17 6.79
C CYS A 7 -17.55 11.18 7.21
N ASP A 8 -18.43 10.82 6.28
CA ASP A 8 -19.15 9.56 6.40
C ASP A 8 -18.27 8.50 5.72
N CYS A 9 -17.55 7.72 6.54
CA CYS A 9 -16.74 6.58 6.08
C CYS A 9 -17.55 5.66 5.14
N ARG A 10 -18.87 5.64 5.31
CA ARG A 10 -19.80 4.85 4.50
C ARG A 10 -19.95 5.36 3.06
N TYR A 11 -19.77 6.66 2.79
CA TYR A 11 -19.84 7.24 1.43
C TYR A 11 -18.52 7.18 0.67
N CYS A 12 -17.37 7.19 1.37
CA CYS A 12 -16.05 7.12 0.75
C CYS A 12 -15.73 5.73 0.17
N LEU A 13 -16.31 4.66 0.73
CA LEU A 13 -16.13 3.30 0.20
C LEU A 13 -17.20 2.89 -0.84
N HIS A 14 -18.21 3.74 -1.08
CA HIS A 14 -19.40 3.32 -1.84
C HIS A 14 -19.43 3.70 -3.31
N LYS A 15 -18.45 4.45 -3.81
CA LYS A 15 -18.53 5.04 -5.16
C LYS A 15 -18.41 3.98 -6.27
N TYR A 16 -17.60 2.94 -6.06
CA TYR A 16 -17.38 1.85 -7.01
C TYR A 16 -17.40 0.45 -6.37
N THR A 17 -18.38 0.15 -5.51
CA THR A 17 -18.53 -1.17 -4.85
C THR A 17 -18.70 -2.33 -5.82
N GLY A 18 -19.14 -2.06 -7.06
CA GLY A 18 -19.18 -3.05 -8.14
C GLY A 18 -17.81 -3.62 -8.51
N ASN A 19 -16.70 -2.92 -8.22
CA ASN A 19 -15.36 -3.48 -8.42
C ASN A 19 -14.99 -4.54 -7.36
N LEU A 20 -15.70 -4.55 -6.22
CA LEU A 20 -15.46 -5.50 -5.12
C LEU A 20 -16.27 -6.79 -5.28
N SER A 21 -17.25 -6.83 -6.20
CA SER A 21 -18.05 -8.03 -6.41
C SER A 21 -17.22 -9.13 -7.08
N ALA A 22 -17.40 -10.37 -6.64
CA ALA A 22 -16.70 -11.53 -7.20
C ALA A 22 -16.93 -11.70 -8.71
N SER A 23 -18.06 -11.19 -9.23
CA SER A 23 -18.36 -11.19 -10.67
C SER A 23 -17.46 -10.28 -11.50
N ALA A 24 -16.79 -9.31 -10.88
CA ALA A 24 -15.87 -8.37 -11.54
C ALA A 24 -14.40 -8.80 -11.43
N TRP A 25 -14.13 -9.96 -10.81
CA TRP A 25 -12.76 -10.40 -10.59
C TRP A 25 -12.11 -10.88 -11.91
N PRO A 26 -10.80 -10.64 -12.08
CA PRO A 26 -10.04 -11.20 -13.19
C PRO A 26 -10.06 -12.73 -13.18
N ASP A 27 -9.74 -13.33 -14.32
CA ASP A 27 -9.54 -14.76 -14.43
C ASP A 27 -8.38 -15.25 -13.53
N SER A 28 -8.38 -16.55 -13.22
CA SER A 28 -7.41 -17.16 -12.30
C SER A 28 -5.95 -16.99 -12.73
N ILE A 29 -5.66 -16.93 -14.03
CA ILE A 29 -4.29 -16.76 -14.53
C ILE A 29 -3.84 -15.32 -14.28
N SER A 30 -4.69 -14.34 -14.56
CA SER A 30 -4.43 -12.93 -14.23
C SER A 30 -4.20 -12.71 -12.74
N ILE A 31 -4.99 -13.38 -11.88
CA ILE A 31 -4.78 -13.35 -10.43
C ILE A 31 -3.39 -13.92 -10.07
N LEU A 32 -2.99 -15.05 -10.66
CA LEU A 32 -1.69 -15.66 -10.39
C LEU A 32 -0.53 -14.75 -10.82
N PHE A 33 -0.65 -14.06 -11.96
CA PHE A 33 0.32 -13.04 -12.36
C PHE A 33 0.38 -11.88 -11.36
N GLY A 34 -0.79 -11.40 -10.89
CA GLY A 34 -0.87 -10.37 -9.87
C GLY A 34 -0.18 -10.79 -8.56
N VAL A 35 -0.35 -12.04 -8.13
CA VAL A 35 0.35 -12.60 -6.96
C VAL A 35 1.87 -12.57 -7.17
N GLY A 36 2.36 -12.92 -8.36
CA GLY A 36 3.79 -12.84 -8.69
C GLY A 36 4.36 -11.43 -8.58
N VAL A 37 3.61 -10.41 -9.02
CA VAL A 37 4.01 -9.00 -8.86
C VAL A 37 3.99 -8.58 -7.39
N ILE A 38 2.95 -8.97 -6.65
CA ILE A 38 2.82 -8.67 -5.21
C ILE A 38 3.94 -9.32 -4.40
N PHE A 39 4.41 -10.51 -4.77
CA PHE A 39 5.52 -11.17 -4.08
C PHE A 39 6.77 -10.28 -4.01
N LEU A 40 7.09 -9.55 -5.09
CA LEU A 40 8.21 -8.60 -5.11
C LEU A 40 8.04 -7.47 -4.08
N ALA A 41 6.81 -7.09 -3.77
CA ALA A 41 6.51 -6.07 -2.76
C ALA A 41 6.80 -6.51 -1.31
N TYR A 42 7.17 -7.78 -1.10
CA TYR A 42 7.55 -8.36 0.19
C TYR A 42 9.06 -8.71 0.29
N GLN A 43 9.92 -8.17 -0.58
CA GLN A 43 11.37 -8.46 -0.57
C GLN A 43 12.12 -7.91 0.68
N GLY A 44 11.48 -7.09 1.51
CA GLY A 44 12.13 -6.38 2.62
C GLY A 44 12.67 -7.25 3.77
N PHE A 45 12.35 -8.55 3.84
CA PHE A 45 12.82 -9.42 4.92
C PHE A 45 14.34 -9.58 4.95
N GLY A 46 15.00 -9.51 3.79
CA GLY A 46 16.47 -9.57 3.70
C GLY A 46 17.15 -8.47 4.49
N LEU A 47 16.59 -7.24 4.46
CA LEU A 47 17.11 -6.11 5.23
C LEU A 47 17.04 -6.35 6.74
N ILE A 48 15.98 -7.01 7.19
CA ILE A 48 15.78 -7.34 8.61
C ILE A 48 16.81 -8.40 9.05
N THR A 49 17.06 -9.41 8.21
CA THR A 49 18.01 -10.48 8.51
C THR A 49 19.46 -10.02 8.43
N ASN A 50 19.80 -9.11 7.53
CA ASN A 50 21.16 -8.54 7.44
C ASN A 50 21.49 -7.68 8.67
N ALA A 51 20.49 -6.96 9.20
CA ALA A 51 20.65 -6.20 10.43
C ALA A 51 20.57 -7.05 11.71
N ALA A 52 20.52 -8.39 11.61
CA ALA A 52 20.27 -9.25 12.77
C ALA A 52 21.32 -9.12 13.89
N GLU A 53 22.59 -8.89 13.53
CA GLU A 53 23.67 -8.72 14.51
C GLU A 53 23.53 -7.44 15.33
N ASP A 54 22.88 -6.41 14.77
CA ASP A 54 22.61 -5.13 15.44
C ASP A 54 21.30 -5.13 16.26
N ILE A 55 20.52 -6.22 16.22
CA ILE A 55 19.27 -6.36 16.97
C ILE A 55 19.57 -6.77 18.41
N ILE A 56 19.04 -6.01 19.38
CA ILE A 56 19.06 -6.39 20.80
C ILE A 56 18.26 -7.69 20.98
N ASN A 57 18.85 -8.72 21.59
CA ASN A 57 18.24 -10.04 21.79
C ASN A 57 17.76 -10.70 20.47
N PRO A 58 18.67 -10.97 19.52
CA PRO A 58 18.30 -11.35 18.15
C PRO A 58 17.50 -12.66 18.09
N GLU A 59 17.74 -13.62 18.97
CA GLU A 59 17.02 -14.90 19.03
C GLU A 59 15.49 -14.75 19.10
N THR A 60 15.01 -13.69 19.75
CA THR A 60 13.57 -13.45 19.90
C THR A 60 13.09 -12.26 19.08
N ASN A 61 13.87 -11.19 19.00
CA ASN A 61 13.46 -9.95 18.38
C ASN A 61 13.55 -9.99 16.85
N LEU A 62 14.44 -10.80 16.27
CA LEU A 62 14.50 -10.99 14.82
C LEU A 62 13.20 -11.61 14.30
N LEU A 63 12.76 -12.71 14.92
CA LEU A 63 11.51 -13.39 14.55
C LEU A 63 10.29 -12.49 14.75
N ARG A 64 10.23 -11.76 15.87
CA ARG A 64 9.15 -10.79 16.13
C ARG A 64 9.13 -9.68 15.07
N ALA A 65 10.30 -9.14 14.69
CA ALA A 65 10.40 -8.10 13.67
C ALA A 65 9.87 -8.59 12.32
N ILE A 66 10.22 -9.81 11.91
CA ILE A 66 9.72 -10.42 10.67
C ILE A 66 8.19 -10.56 10.72
N TYR A 67 7.63 -11.21 11.74
CA TYR A 67 6.18 -11.44 11.82
C TYR A 67 5.37 -10.14 11.93
N LEU A 68 5.82 -9.19 12.74
CA LEU A 68 5.15 -7.90 12.90
C LEU A 68 5.20 -7.09 11.59
N SER A 69 6.34 -7.10 10.90
CA SER A 69 6.48 -6.44 9.60
C SER A 69 5.52 -7.04 8.57
N ILE A 70 5.47 -8.37 8.45
CA ILE A 70 4.53 -9.05 7.54
C ILE A 70 3.08 -8.65 7.84
N ALA A 71 2.66 -8.81 9.09
CA ALA A 71 1.28 -8.55 9.49
C ALA A 71 0.88 -7.09 9.24
N LEU A 72 1.78 -6.15 9.56
CA LEU A 72 1.55 -4.73 9.33
C LEU A 72 1.42 -4.41 7.83
N VAL A 73 2.33 -4.92 7.00
CA VAL A 73 2.31 -4.68 5.54
C VAL A 73 1.06 -5.27 4.90
N VAL A 74 0.63 -6.47 5.31
CA VAL A 74 -0.62 -7.08 4.83
C VAL A 74 -1.82 -6.18 5.11
N ILE A 75 -1.92 -5.64 6.32
CA ILE A 75 -3.02 -4.72 6.71
C ILE A 75 -2.97 -3.44 5.86
N ILE A 76 -1.78 -2.88 5.67
CA ILE A 76 -1.59 -1.65 4.87
C ILE A 76 -1.98 -1.90 3.40
N TYR A 77 -1.48 -2.97 2.79
CA TYR A 77 -1.79 -3.30 1.39
C TYR A 77 -3.28 -3.56 1.19
N ALA A 78 -3.92 -4.34 2.07
CA ALA A 78 -5.36 -4.54 2.01
C ALA A 78 -6.14 -3.21 2.12
N SER A 79 -5.74 -2.34 3.05
CA SER A 79 -6.37 -1.03 3.25
C SER A 79 -6.21 -0.12 2.04
N VAL A 80 -5.01 -0.07 1.45
CA VAL A 80 -4.70 0.70 0.24
C VAL A 80 -5.49 0.18 -0.96
N SER A 81 -5.52 -1.14 -1.16
CA SER A 81 -6.31 -1.76 -2.24
C SER A 81 -7.79 -1.43 -2.12
N LEU A 82 -8.36 -1.52 -0.91
CA LEU A 82 -9.75 -1.13 -0.66
C LEU A 82 -9.99 0.36 -0.93
N ALA A 83 -9.07 1.24 -0.51
CA ALA A 83 -9.18 2.67 -0.75
C ALA A 83 -9.18 3.00 -2.24
N VAL A 84 -8.28 2.39 -3.02
CA VAL A 84 -8.17 2.61 -4.47
C VAL A 84 -9.38 2.04 -5.22
N VAL A 85 -9.70 0.77 -5.00
CA VAL A 85 -10.79 0.07 -5.72
C VAL A 85 -12.17 0.63 -5.35
N GLY A 86 -12.36 1.10 -4.11
CA GLY A 86 -13.62 1.69 -3.66
C GLY A 86 -13.88 3.12 -4.14
N ASN A 87 -12.82 3.88 -4.46
CA ASN A 87 -12.92 5.31 -4.79
C ASN A 87 -12.68 5.65 -6.27
N LEU A 88 -12.06 4.77 -7.04
CA LEU A 88 -11.75 4.98 -8.46
C LEU A 88 -12.39 3.90 -9.35
N SER A 89 -12.86 4.29 -10.53
CA SER A 89 -13.23 3.34 -11.59
C SER A 89 -11.99 2.64 -12.15
N THR A 90 -12.16 1.46 -12.76
CA THR A 90 -11.05 0.73 -13.41
C THR A 90 -10.30 1.61 -14.43
N PHE A 91 -11.03 2.41 -15.21
CA PHE A 91 -10.45 3.37 -16.14
C PHE A 91 -9.60 4.46 -15.44
N GLU A 92 -10.07 4.99 -14.31
CA GLU A 92 -9.31 5.97 -13.53
C GLU A 92 -8.07 5.35 -12.88
N ILE A 93 -8.17 4.10 -12.41
CA ILE A 93 -7.03 3.34 -11.87
C ILE A 93 -5.95 3.19 -12.94
N GLU A 94 -6.31 2.76 -14.15
CA GLU A 94 -5.34 2.61 -15.24
C GLU A 94 -4.72 3.96 -15.64
N LYS A 95 -5.54 5.02 -15.77
CA LYS A 95 -5.07 6.36 -16.11
C LYS A 95 -4.13 6.96 -15.05
N SER A 96 -4.27 6.54 -13.79
CA SER A 96 -3.49 7.04 -12.65
C SER A 96 -2.58 5.98 -12.03
N LYS A 97 -2.23 4.90 -12.76
CA LYS A 97 -1.51 3.73 -12.24
C LYS A 97 -0.22 4.06 -11.49
N ASP A 98 0.50 5.11 -11.89
CA ASP A 98 1.77 5.52 -11.26
C ASP A 98 1.58 6.25 -9.92
N TYR A 99 0.35 6.68 -9.60
CA TYR A 99 0.03 7.44 -8.39
C TYR A 99 -1.39 7.13 -7.87
N ALA A 100 -1.87 5.90 -8.09
CA ALA A 100 -3.28 5.53 -7.89
C ALA A 100 -3.76 5.78 -6.46
N LEU A 101 -2.93 5.54 -5.44
CA LEU A 101 -3.25 5.84 -4.05
C LEU A 101 -3.44 7.34 -3.79
N ALA A 102 -2.56 8.19 -4.34
CA ALA A 102 -2.70 9.64 -4.22
C ALA A 102 -3.96 10.13 -4.96
N ALA A 103 -4.23 9.59 -6.16
CA ALA A 103 -5.46 9.87 -6.90
C ALA A 103 -6.71 9.45 -6.11
N ALA A 104 -6.68 8.27 -5.49
CA ALA A 104 -7.77 7.75 -4.66
C ALA A 104 -7.99 8.59 -3.40
N ALA A 105 -6.97 9.29 -2.89
CA ALA A 105 -7.12 10.22 -1.76
C ALA A 105 -7.89 11.50 -2.12
N LYS A 106 -7.90 11.91 -3.39
CA LYS A 106 -8.48 13.19 -3.82
C LYS A 106 -10.01 13.30 -3.57
N PRO A 107 -10.84 12.28 -3.84
CA PRO A 107 -12.27 12.31 -3.55
C PRO A 107 -12.63 12.57 -2.08
N PHE A 108 -11.83 12.11 -1.11
CA PHE A 108 -12.17 12.19 0.30
C PHE A 108 -11.29 13.13 1.14
N LEU A 109 -10.05 13.41 0.72
CA LEU A 109 -9.14 14.38 1.37
C LEU A 109 -8.87 15.62 0.51
N GLY A 110 -9.47 15.71 -0.68
CA GLY A 110 -9.28 16.84 -1.60
C GLY A 110 -7.86 16.95 -2.16
N VAL A 111 -7.54 18.13 -2.71
CA VAL A 111 -6.23 18.42 -3.31
C VAL A 111 -5.11 18.40 -2.27
N LEU A 112 -5.41 18.78 -1.03
CA LEU A 112 -4.42 18.74 0.05
C LEU A 112 -4.00 17.30 0.35
N GLY A 113 -4.96 16.38 0.53
CA GLY A 113 -4.65 14.97 0.74
C GLY A 113 -3.88 14.34 -0.41
N PHE A 114 -4.26 14.65 -1.65
CA PHE A 114 -3.49 14.23 -2.83
C PHE A 114 -2.01 14.64 -2.72
N LYS A 115 -1.74 15.92 -2.40
CA LYS A 115 -0.37 16.45 -2.31
C LYS A 115 0.42 15.81 -1.16
N VAL A 116 -0.21 15.65 0.01
CA VAL A 116 0.41 15.01 1.17
C VAL A 116 0.76 13.56 0.86
N MET A 117 -0.15 12.80 0.26
CA MET A 117 0.10 11.40 -0.13
C MET A 117 1.23 11.29 -1.16
N ALA A 118 1.24 12.16 -2.17
CA ALA A 118 2.32 12.19 -3.16
C ALA A 118 3.68 12.49 -2.51
N PHE A 119 3.73 13.47 -1.61
CA PHE A 119 4.97 13.83 -0.90
C PHE A 119 5.44 12.73 0.05
N ALA A 120 4.52 12.12 0.80
CA ALA A 120 4.81 10.99 1.69
C ALA A 120 5.33 9.79 0.90
N ALA A 121 4.76 9.51 -0.28
CA ALA A 121 5.24 8.44 -1.15
C ALA A 121 6.69 8.67 -1.59
N LEU A 122 7.07 9.90 -1.94
CA LEU A 122 8.45 10.23 -2.30
C LEU A 122 9.42 9.98 -1.15
N ILE A 123 9.11 10.50 0.05
CA ILE A 123 9.95 10.29 1.24
C ILE A 123 10.06 8.80 1.58
N SER A 124 8.94 8.08 1.52
CA SER A 124 8.89 6.64 1.79
C SER A 124 9.78 5.86 0.82
N THR A 125 9.68 6.13 -0.48
CA THR A 125 10.50 5.47 -1.51
C THR A 125 11.98 5.83 -1.34
N SER A 126 12.31 7.09 -1.06
CA SER A 126 13.69 7.49 -0.77
C SER A 126 14.26 6.77 0.45
N SER A 127 13.48 6.65 1.54
CA SER A 127 13.88 5.91 2.74
C SER A 127 14.10 4.42 2.46
N ALA A 128 13.22 3.81 1.65
CA ALA A 128 13.33 2.41 1.27
C ALA A 128 14.60 2.16 0.43
N ILE A 129 14.87 3.01 -0.56
CA ILE A 129 16.10 2.93 -1.36
C ILE A 129 17.35 3.09 -0.48
N ASN A 130 17.34 4.05 0.46
CA ASN A 130 18.44 4.24 1.40
C ASN A 130 18.67 2.99 2.26
N ALA A 131 17.59 2.38 2.78
CA ALA A 131 17.68 1.15 3.55
C ALA A 131 18.23 -0.02 2.72
N SER A 132 17.82 -0.17 1.47
CA SER A 132 18.36 -1.22 0.59
C SER A 132 19.83 -1.01 0.25
N LEU A 133 20.25 0.21 -0.11
CA LEU A 133 21.63 0.48 -0.49
C LEU A 133 22.64 0.28 0.66
N TYR A 134 22.24 0.63 1.89
CA TYR A 134 23.13 0.59 3.06
C TYR A 134 22.88 -0.60 3.98
N GLY A 135 21.71 -1.24 3.93
CA GLY A 135 21.32 -2.37 4.78
C GLY A 135 21.56 -3.75 4.15
N GLU A 136 21.92 -3.83 2.87
CA GLU A 136 22.26 -5.10 2.20
C GLU A 136 23.76 -5.43 2.26
N GLN A 137 24.56 -4.65 2.98
CA GLN A 137 26.02 -4.78 3.02
C GLN A 137 26.50 -5.66 4.18
N THR A 138 26.15 -6.95 4.21
CA THR A 138 26.83 -8.00 5.00
C THR A 138 26.42 -9.37 4.50
#